data_AF-A0AA96RZZ6-F1
#
_entry.id   AF-A0AA96RZZ6-F1
#
_cell.length_a   1.000
_cell.length_b   1.000
_cell.length_c   1.000
_cell.angle_alpha   90.00
_cell.angle_beta   90.00
_cell.angle_gamma   90.00
#
_symmetry.space_group_name_H-M   'P 1'
#
loop_
_entity.id
_entity.type
_entity.pdbx_description
1 polymer ?
#
loop_
_entity_poly.entity_id
_entity_poly.type
_entity_poly.pdbx_seq_one_letter_code
_entity_poly.pdbx_strand_id
1 'polypeptide(L)'
;MGTSGIGLEKYLISLPVILGAAALPAGVSQLFYIIFADFYSNGFLTGLPQFFICLVIMIINLLMGFFFAEKYWLAKNGGQDGKRVIRHFLVYLASGILVQIILNVIIENPFKDPPAPPFF
;
A
#
# COMPACT_ATOMS: atom_id res chain seq x y z
N MET A 1 22.51 -7.18 31.20
CA MET A 1 21.05 -7.01 31.36
C MET A 1 20.42 -6.86 29.97
N GLY A 2 19.71 -7.91 29.54
CA GLY A 2 18.68 -7.98 28.49
C GLY A 2 18.82 -7.19 27.18
N THR A 3 19.68 -7.61 26.26
CA THR A 3 19.64 -7.15 24.84
C THR A 3 18.53 -7.84 24.02
N SER A 4 17.93 -8.92 24.53
CA SER A 4 16.98 -9.77 23.80
C SER A 4 15.57 -9.17 23.63
N GLY A 5 15.17 -8.21 24.48
CA GLY A 5 13.83 -7.60 24.41
C GLY A 5 13.68 -6.51 23.33
N ILE A 6 14.78 -5.84 23.00
CA ILE A 6 14.80 -4.68 22.08
C ILE A 6 14.53 -5.12 20.62
N GLY A 7 15.04 -6.29 20.23
CA GLY A 7 14.84 -6.85 18.90
C GLY A 7 13.41 -7.34 18.67
N LEU A 8 12.82 -8.00 19.66
CA LEU A 8 11.46 -8.54 19.58
C LEU A 8 10.40 -7.43 19.54
N GLU A 9 10.54 -6.38 20.36
CA GLU A 9 9.62 -5.22 20.34
C GLU A 9 9.67 -4.48 19.00
N LYS A 10 10.87 -4.28 18.43
CA LYS A 10 11.02 -3.70 17.09
C LYS A 10 10.30 -4.55 16.05
N TYR A 11 10.48 -5.87 16.10
CA TYR A 11 9.86 -6.80 15.17
C TYR A 11 8.33 -6.76 15.25
N LEU A 12 7.79 -6.74 16.47
CA LEU A 12 6.34 -6.67 16.74
C LEU A 12 5.69 -5.38 16.24
N ILE A 13 6.42 -4.26 16.23
CA ILE A 13 5.92 -2.97 15.70
C ILE A 13 6.07 -2.91 14.18
N SER A 14 7.14 -3.49 13.62
CA SER A 14 7.32 -3.56 12.17
C SER A 14 6.34 -4.51 11.49
N LEU A 15 5.84 -5.54 12.18
CA LEU A 15 4.94 -6.52 11.59
C LEU A 15 3.59 -5.90 11.12
N PRO A 16 2.84 -5.13 11.94
CA PRO A 16 1.66 -4.40 11.48
C PRO A 16 1.94 -3.44 10.32
N VAL A 17 3.12 -2.84 10.30
CA VAL A 17 3.53 -1.90 9.25
C VAL A 17 3.73 -2.63 7.92
N ILE A 18 4.41 -3.77 7.93
CA ILE A 18 4.60 -4.64 6.77
C ILE A 18 3.25 -5.17 6.28
N LEU A 19 2.41 -5.66 7.20
CA LEU A 19 1.08 -6.15 6.88
C LEU A 19 0.21 -5.05 6.28
N GLY A 20 0.23 -3.84 6.84
CA GLY A 20 -0.52 -2.69 6.31
C GLY A 20 -0.02 -2.23 4.95
N ALA A 21 1.30 -2.24 4.73
CA ALA A 21 1.92 -1.87 3.45
C ALA A 21 1.52 -2.81 2.30
N ALA A 22 1.27 -4.08 2.59
CA ALA A 22 0.82 -5.06 1.61
C ALA A 22 -0.72 -5.12 1.49
N ALA A 23 -1.42 -5.15 2.63
CA ALA A 23 -2.87 -5.33 2.66
C ALA A 23 -3.62 -4.14 2.07
N LEU A 24 -3.14 -2.89 2.28
CA LEU A 24 -3.83 -1.72 1.75
C LEU A 24 -3.82 -1.68 0.23
N PRO A 25 -2.68 -1.79 -0.47
CA PRO A 25 -2.69 -1.78 -1.94
C PRO A 25 -3.41 -2.97 -2.54
N ALA A 26 -3.25 -4.16 -1.96
CA ALA A 26 -3.97 -5.35 -2.38
C ALA A 26 -5.49 -5.18 -2.22
N GLY A 27 -5.93 -4.61 -1.10
CA GLY A 27 -7.35 -4.33 -0.83
C GLY A 27 -7.95 -3.34 -1.82
N VAL A 28 -7.23 -2.26 -2.16
CA VAL A 28 -7.66 -1.30 -3.19
C VAL A 28 -7.78 -2.00 -4.54
N SER A 29 -6.80 -2.80 -4.93
CA SER A 29 -6.85 -3.53 -6.19
C SER A 29 -8.06 -4.49 -6.23
N GLN A 30 -8.29 -5.23 -5.15
CA GLN A 30 -9.42 -6.15 -5.05
C GLN A 30 -10.77 -5.43 -5.13
N LEU A 31 -10.89 -4.25 -4.51
CA LEU A 31 -12.10 -3.43 -4.61
C LEU A 31 -12.39 -3.01 -6.05
N PHE A 32 -11.36 -2.64 -6.82
CA PHE A 32 -11.52 -2.34 -8.24
C PHE A 32 -12.03 -3.55 -9.02
N TYR A 33 -11.44 -4.74 -8.81
CA TYR A 33 -11.89 -5.97 -9.46
C TYR A 33 -13.35 -6.33 -9.12
N ILE A 34 -13.80 -6.06 -7.90
CA ILE A 34 -15.19 -6.31 -7.49
C ILE A 34 -16.15 -5.28 -8.10
N ILE A 35 -15.78 -4.00 -8.07
CA ILE A 35 -16.66 -2.90 -8.52
C ILE A 35 -16.78 -2.89 -10.05
N PHE A 36 -15.70 -3.17 -10.77
CA PHE A 36 -15.63 -3.12 -12.24
C PHE A 36 -15.40 -4.51 -12.85
N ALA A 37 -16.02 -5.55 -12.29
CA ALA A 37 -15.84 -6.94 -12.73
C ALA A 37 -16.05 -7.14 -14.24
N ASP A 38 -17.01 -6.44 -14.84
CA ASP A 38 -17.29 -6.52 -16.28
C ASP A 38 -16.13 -5.97 -17.13
N PHE A 39 -15.46 -4.92 -16.66
CA PHE A 39 -14.28 -4.36 -17.34
C PHE A 39 -13.11 -5.34 -17.31
N TYR A 40 -12.83 -5.93 -16.14
CA TYR A 40 -11.70 -6.85 -15.97
C TYR A 40 -11.92 -8.24 -16.58
N SER A 41 -13.16 -8.65 -16.79
CA SER A 41 -13.49 -9.96 -17.39
C SER A 41 -13.52 -9.92 -18.92
N ASN A 42 -13.87 -8.79 -19.52
CA ASN A 42 -14.02 -8.65 -20.97
C ASN A 42 -12.81 -8.00 -21.67
N GLY A 43 -11.90 -7.39 -20.92
CA GLY A 43 -10.77 -6.67 -21.48
C GLY A 43 -9.55 -7.53 -21.77
N PHE A 44 -8.87 -7.22 -22.87
CA PHE A 44 -7.57 -7.80 -23.17
C PHE A 44 -6.51 -7.14 -22.28
N LEU A 45 -5.88 -7.92 -21.39
CA LEU A 45 -4.84 -7.47 -20.43
C LEU A 45 -5.29 -6.43 -19.39
N THR A 46 -6.61 -6.22 -19.22
CA THR A 46 -7.14 -5.39 -18.14
C THR A 46 -6.77 -5.95 -16.77
N GLY A 47 -6.34 -5.08 -15.86
CA GLY A 47 -5.84 -5.43 -14.54
C GLY A 47 -4.33 -5.69 -14.45
N LEU A 48 -3.64 -5.89 -15.58
CA LEU A 48 -2.19 -6.09 -15.57
C LEU A 48 -1.45 -4.79 -15.20
N PRO A 49 -1.70 -3.63 -15.84
CA PRO A 49 -1.17 -2.35 -15.38
C PRO A 49 -1.48 -2.05 -13.89
N GLN A 50 -2.71 -2.31 -13.46
CA GLN A 50 -3.11 -2.14 -12.07
C GLN A 50 -2.33 -3.03 -11.11
N PHE A 51 -2.06 -4.28 -11.48
CA PHE A 51 -1.23 -5.18 -10.69
C PHE A 51 0.20 -4.64 -10.54
N PHE A 52 0.79 -4.12 -11.62
CA PHE A 52 2.12 -3.49 -11.58
C PHE A 52 2.14 -2.26 -10.66
N ILE A 53 1.15 -1.37 -10.78
CA ILE A 53 1.02 -0.19 -9.90
C ILE A 53 0.89 -0.62 -8.44
N CYS A 54 0.05 -1.62 -8.18
CA CYS A 54 -0.14 -2.18 -6.84
C CYS A 54 1.20 -2.68 -6.27
N LEU A 55 1.98 -3.44 -7.04
CA LEU A 55 3.26 -3.98 -6.60
C LEU A 55 4.28 -2.87 -6.31
N VAL A 56 4.35 -1.84 -7.16
CA VAL A 56 5.21 -0.67 -6.93
C VAL A 56 4.82 0.06 -5.64
N ILE A 57 3.54 0.32 -5.43
CA ILE A 57 3.04 1.01 -4.24
C ILE A 57 3.27 0.17 -2.98
N MET A 58 3.13 -1.16 -3.05
CA MET A 58 3.48 -2.06 -1.95
C MET A 58 4.95 -1.91 -1.54
N ILE A 59 5.87 -1.90 -2.51
CA ILE A 59 7.31 -1.70 -2.24
C ILE A 59 7.56 -0.34 -1.59
N ILE A 60 6.96 0.73 -2.12
CA ILE A 60 7.13 2.08 -1.57
C ILE A 60 6.59 2.15 -0.13
N ASN A 61 5.39 1.61 0.13
CA ASN A 61 4.81 1.57 1.47
C ASN A 61 5.64 0.74 2.44
N LEU A 62 6.27 -0.35 1.98
CA LEU A 62 7.15 -1.17 2.78
C LEU A 62 8.40 -0.39 3.21
N LEU A 63 9.07 0.27 2.26
CA LEU A 63 10.27 1.10 2.52
C LEU A 63 9.95 2.26 3.46
N MET A 64 8.87 2.99 3.19
CA MET A 64 8.40 4.08 4.05
C MET A 64 8.00 3.57 5.43
N GLY A 65 7.35 2.41 5.49
CA GLY A 65 7.02 1.73 6.74
C GLY A 65 8.23 1.46 7.62
N PHE A 66 9.32 0.92 7.05
CA PHE A 66 10.57 0.72 7.79
C PHE A 66 11.15 2.04 8.30
N PHE A 67 11.14 3.09 7.49
CA PHE A 67 11.61 4.42 7.90
C PHE A 67 10.79 5.00 9.05
N PHE A 68 9.46 4.89 9.00
CA PHE A 68 8.58 5.35 10.07
C PHE A 68 8.74 4.53 11.35
N ALA A 69 8.94 3.21 11.24
CA ALA A 69 9.20 2.34 12.39
C ALA A 69 10.50 2.72 13.10
N GLU A 70 11.56 3.04 12.34
CA GLU A 70 12.82 3.53 12.90
C GLU A 70 12.65 4.89 13.60
N LYS A 71 11.96 5.84 12.95
CA LYS A 71 11.67 7.16 13.54
C LYS A 71 10.83 7.06 14.81
N TYR A 72 9.86 6.15 14.84
CA TYR A 72 9.04 5.88 16.01
C TYR A 72 9.89 5.34 17.17
N TRP A 73 10.80 4.41 16.87
CA TRP A 73 11.71 3.85 17.86
C TRP A 73 12.66 4.88 18.45
N LEU A 74 13.25 5.73 17.61
CA LEU A 74 14.11 6.85 18.05
C LEU A 74 13.33 7.84 18.92
N ALA A 75 12.10 8.18 18.56
CA ALA A 75 11.25 9.07 19.36
C ALA A 75 10.90 8.44 20.72
N LYS A 76 10.48 7.17 20.74
CA LYS A 76 10.14 6.43 21.97
C LYS A 76 11.32 6.36 22.94
N ASN A 77 12.52 6.07 22.45
CA ASN A 77 13.73 5.97 23.27
C ASN A 77 14.31 7.32 23.69
N GLY A 78 14.02 8.39 22.93
CA GLY A 78 14.41 9.77 23.26
C GLY A 78 13.44 10.49 24.20
N GLY A 79 12.44 9.78 24.76
CA GLY A 79 11.42 10.36 25.64
C GLY A 79 10.41 11.27 24.93
N GLN A 80 10.33 11.21 23.60
CA GLN A 80 9.38 11.99 22.80
C GLN A 80 8.07 11.22 22.58
N ASP A 81 6.98 11.96 22.35
CA ASP A 81 5.66 11.38 22.08
C ASP A 81 5.61 10.73 20.68
N GLY A 82 5.71 9.40 20.65
CA GLY A 82 5.60 8.58 19.45
C GLY A 82 4.27 8.71 18.69
N LYS A 83 3.21 9.26 19.32
CA LYS A 83 1.92 9.50 18.66
C LYS A 83 2.03 10.41 17.44
N ARG A 84 2.95 11.38 17.46
CA ARG A 84 3.19 12.26 16.31
C ARG A 84 3.64 11.46 15.09
N VAL A 85 4.55 10.50 15.27
CA VAL A 85 5.08 9.67 14.18
C VAL A 85 3.98 8.78 13.60
N ILE A 86 3.18 8.15 14.46
CA ILE A 86 2.03 7.33 14.04
C ILE A 86 1.03 8.16 13.23
N ARG A 87 0.70 9.38 13.67
CA ARG A 87 -0.21 10.26 12.92
C ARG A 87 0.30 10.58 11.52
N HIS A 88 1.59 10.89 11.37
CA HIS A 88 2.18 11.14 10.05
C HIS A 88 2.15 9.89 9.17
N PHE A 89 2.42 8.73 9.75
CA PHE A 89 2.34 7.45 9.04
C PHE A 89 0.91 7.16 8.54
N LEU A 90 -0.12 7.41 9.36
CA LEU A 90 -1.52 7.24 8.95
C LEU A 90 -1.92 8.19 7.83
N VAL A 91 -1.50 9.46 7.89
CA VAL A 91 -1.75 10.43 6.80
C VAL A 91 -1.05 9.99 5.52
N TYR A 92 0.20 9.51 5.62
CA TYR A 92 0.93 8.95 4.50
C TYR A 92 0.18 7.77 3.86
N LEU A 93 -0.28 6.79 4.65
CA LEU A 93 -1.05 5.65 4.14
C LEU A 93 -2.34 6.09 3.45
N ALA A 94 -3.11 7.01 4.06
CA ALA A 94 -4.33 7.55 3.47
C ALA A 94 -4.06 8.25 2.12
N SER A 95 -2.98 9.03 2.03
CA SER A 95 -2.58 9.68 0.78
C SER A 95 -2.15 8.67 -0.28
N GLY A 96 -1.47 7.58 0.10
CA GLY A 96 -1.07 6.50 -0.80
C GLY A 96 -2.26 5.78 -1.42
N ILE A 97 -3.33 5.55 -0.65
CA ILE A 97 -4.58 4.97 -1.15
C ILE A 97 -5.20 5.87 -2.24
N LEU A 98 -5.29 7.18 -1.97
CA LEU A 98 -5.83 8.13 -2.95
C LEU A 98 -5.01 8.14 -4.24
N VAL A 99 -3.68 8.15 -4.13
CA VAL A 99 -2.77 8.08 -5.28
C VAL A 99 -2.98 6.78 -6.07
N GLN A 100 -3.10 5.63 -5.41
CA GLN A 100 -3.35 4.35 -6.07
C GLN A 100 -4.66 4.34 -6.85
N ILE A 101 -5.75 4.82 -6.23
CA ILE A 101 -7.07 4.91 -6.88
C ILE A 101 -6.97 5.79 -8.14
N ILE A 102 -6.35 6.97 -8.01
CA ILE A 102 -6.20 7.90 -9.13
C ILE A 102 -5.38 7.28 -10.26
N LEU A 103 -4.25 6.63 -9.94
CA LEU A 103 -3.40 5.97 -10.94
C LEU A 103 -4.14 4.84 -11.66
N ASN A 104 -4.87 4.00 -10.93
CA ASN A 104 -5.67 2.92 -11.53
C ASN A 104 -6.73 3.47 -12.49
N VAL A 105 -7.43 4.55 -12.10
CA VAL A 105 -8.43 5.19 -12.97
C VAL A 105 -7.81 5.84 -14.20
N ILE A 106 -6.64 6.49 -14.07
CA ILE A 106 -5.96 7.12 -15.21
C ILE A 106 -5.43 6.08 -16.20
N ILE A 107 -4.84 5.00 -15.70
CA ILE A 107 -4.11 4.03 -16.53
C ILE A 107 -5.06 3.04 -17.20
N GLU A 108 -6.02 2.49 -16.46
CA GLU A 108 -6.95 1.51 -17.02
C GLU A 108 -8.30 2.10 -17.39
N ASN A 109 -8.73 3.16 -16.72
CA ASN A 109 -10.01 3.82 -16.94
C ASN A 109 -11.20 2.84 -17.08
N PRO A 110 -11.63 2.23 -15.97
CA PRO A 110 -12.71 1.24 -15.99
C PRO A 110 -14.09 1.82 -16.33
N PHE A 111 -14.19 3.14 -16.55
CA PHE A 111 -15.41 3.82 -16.99
C PHE A 111 -15.56 3.85 -18.52
N LYS A 112 -14.58 3.35 -19.26
CA LYS A 112 -14.63 3.17 -20.72
C LYS A 112 -14.62 1.69 -21.05
N ASP A 113 -15.21 1.33 -22.19
CA ASP A 113 -15.17 -0.04 -22.67
C ASP A 113 -13.71 -0.50 -22.81
N PRO A 114 -13.40 -1.73 -22.37
CA PRO A 114 -12.05 -2.21 -22.42
C PRO A 114 -11.60 -2.37 -23.88
N PRO A 115 -10.30 -2.15 -24.16
CA PRO A 115 -9.79 -2.26 -25.53
C PRO A 115 -10.04 -3.68 -26.05
N ALA A 116 -10.70 -3.76 -27.22
CA ALA A 116 -10.89 -5.01 -27.92
C ALA A 116 -9.52 -5.58 -28.36
N PRO A 117 -9.31 -6.90 -28.29
CA PRO A 117 -8.11 -7.52 -28.81
C PRO A 117 -7.93 -7.18 -30.30
N PRO A 118 -6.72 -6.82 -30.76
CA PRO A 118 -6.47 -6.35 -32.13
C PRO A 118 -6.58 -7.45 -33.21
N PHE A 119 -7.02 -8.65 -32.83
CA PHE A 119 -6.99 -9.86 -33.65
C PHE A 119 -8.38 -10.47 -33.90
N PHE A 120 -9.45 -9.76 -33.55
CA PHE A 120 -10.84 -10.17 -33.82
C PHE A 120 -11.59 -9.07 -34.56
#